data_AF-A0A8S1GYL8-F1
#
_entry.id   AF-A0A8S1GYL8-F1
#
_cell.length_a   1.000
_cell.length_b   1.000
_cell.length_c   1.000
_cell.angle_alpha   90.00
_cell.angle_beta   90.00
_cell.angle_gamma   90.00
#
_symmetry.space_group_name_H-M   'P 1'
#
loop_
_entity.id
_entity.type
_entity.pdbx_description
1 polymer ?
#
loop_
_entity_poly.entity_id
_entity_poly.type
_entity_poly.pdbx_seq_one_letter_code
_entity_poly.pdbx_strand_id
1 'polypeptide(L)'
;MYPSDNPGPTKPDGSVNFECHCVAHLVASPCGFEFREAISCQKSTPVEQLENGACSEELLSFMECAMRTQCFKTAKDKDSS
;
A
#
# COMPACT_ATOMS: atom_id res chain seq x y z
N MET A 1 -19.52 9.27 12.04
CA MET A 1 -18.47 9.48 13.06
C MET A 1 -17.61 8.23 13.11
N TYR A 2 -16.33 8.33 12.78
CA TYR A 2 -15.37 7.27 13.12
C TYR A 2 -15.17 7.28 14.64
N PRO A 3 -14.99 6.12 15.31
CA PRO A 3 -14.62 6.12 16.71
C PRO A 3 -13.34 6.96 16.88
N SER A 4 -13.34 7.83 17.91
CA SER A 4 -12.20 8.70 18.25
C SER A 4 -10.90 7.92 18.48
N ASP A 5 -11.02 6.63 18.77
CA ASP A 5 -9.93 5.67 18.87
C ASP A 5 -9.71 4.98 17.51
N ASN A 6 -9.16 5.68 16.54
CA ASN A 6 -8.61 5.01 15.36
C ASN A 6 -7.29 4.35 15.80
N PRO A 7 -7.17 3.01 15.83
CA PRO A 7 -6.01 2.29 16.37
C PRO A 7 -4.70 2.53 15.60
N GLY A 8 -4.69 3.41 14.60
CA GLY A 8 -3.52 3.75 13.82
C GLY A 8 -3.12 2.63 12.86
N PRO A 9 -2.08 2.86 12.05
CA PRO A 9 -1.63 1.92 11.01
C PRO A 9 -0.79 0.76 11.55
N THR A 10 -0.50 0.70 12.85
CA THR A 10 0.29 -0.37 13.48
C THR A 10 -0.50 -0.98 14.63
N LYS A 11 -0.62 -2.30 14.64
CA LYS A 11 -1.27 -3.06 15.70
C LYS A 11 -0.37 -3.17 16.94
N PRO A 12 -0.92 -3.54 18.12
CA PRO A 12 -0.13 -3.75 19.33
C PRO A 12 0.97 -4.82 19.20
N ASP A 13 0.80 -5.79 18.30
CA ASP A 13 1.79 -6.82 18.00
C ASP A 13 2.92 -6.34 17.06
N GLY A 14 2.89 -5.08 16.63
CA GLY A 14 3.86 -4.48 15.71
C GLY A 14 3.55 -4.70 14.23
N SER A 15 2.57 -5.54 13.89
CA SER A 15 2.14 -5.75 12.50
C SER A 15 1.33 -4.57 11.96
N VAL A 16 1.14 -4.54 10.65
CA VAL A 16 0.40 -3.48 9.97
C VAL A 16 -1.10 -3.66 10.21
N ASN A 17 -1.78 -2.57 10.52
CA ASN A 17 -3.24 -2.53 10.60
C ASN A 17 -3.84 -2.15 9.24
N PHE A 18 -4.12 -3.16 8.40
CA PHE A 18 -4.72 -2.95 7.08
C PHE A 18 -6.19 -2.49 7.10
N GLU A 19 -6.86 -2.61 8.23
CA GLU A 19 -8.23 -2.10 8.44
C GLU A 19 -8.24 -0.61 8.81
N CYS A 20 -7.07 -0.02 9.10
CA CYS A 20 -6.98 1.40 9.39
C CYS A 20 -7.43 2.20 8.16
N HIS A 21 -8.37 3.13 8.36
CA HIS A 21 -8.92 3.97 7.29
C HIS A 21 -7.83 4.66 6.42
N CYS A 22 -6.67 4.97 7.01
CA CYS A 22 -5.52 5.56 6.33
C CYS A 22 -5.02 4.72 5.15
N VAL A 23 -5.17 3.39 5.20
CA VAL A 23 -4.67 2.46 4.18
C VAL A 23 -5.74 1.53 3.62
N ALA A 24 -6.90 1.44 4.27
CA ALA A 24 -7.98 0.54 3.89
C ALA A 24 -8.43 0.70 2.43
N HIS A 25 -8.39 1.92 1.89
CA HIS A 25 -8.73 2.18 0.49
C HIS A 25 -7.71 1.58 -0.51
N LEU A 26 -6.43 1.49 -0.12
CA LEU A 26 -5.39 0.84 -0.93
C LEU A 26 -5.51 -0.68 -0.86
N VAL A 27 -5.82 -1.20 0.33
CA VAL A 27 -6.05 -2.63 0.59
C VAL A 27 -7.27 -3.15 -0.16
N ALA A 28 -8.31 -2.32 -0.32
CA ALA A 28 -9.52 -2.63 -1.09
C ALA A 28 -9.38 -2.34 -2.59
N SER A 29 -8.24 -1.84 -3.05
CA SER A 29 -7.99 -1.59 -4.48
C SER A 29 -7.79 -2.90 -5.24
N PRO A 30 -7.88 -2.89 -6.59
CA PRO A 30 -7.52 -4.05 -7.41
C PRO A 30 -6.07 -4.54 -7.22
N CYS A 31 -5.19 -3.69 -6.66
CA CYS A 31 -3.79 -3.99 -6.34
C CYS A 31 -3.54 -4.18 -4.84
N GLY A 32 -4.61 -4.44 -4.09
CA GLY A 32 -4.56 -4.53 -2.63
C GLY A 32 -3.75 -5.72 -2.13
N PHE A 33 -3.59 -6.78 -2.94
CA PHE A 33 -2.74 -7.92 -2.60
C PHE A 33 -1.27 -7.51 -2.59
N GLU A 34 -0.79 -6.96 -3.70
CA GLU A 34 0.59 -6.50 -3.87
C GLU A 34 0.93 -5.40 -2.87
N PHE A 35 -0.03 -4.52 -2.57
CA PHE A 35 0.12 -3.52 -1.51
C PHE A 35 0.37 -4.14 -0.13
N ARG A 36 -0.38 -5.18 0.24
CA ARG A 36 -0.22 -5.85 1.54
C ARG A 36 1.15 -6.52 1.65
N GLU A 37 1.63 -7.15 0.58
CA GLU A 37 2.96 -7.77 0.55
C GLU A 37 4.06 -6.73 0.72
N ALA A 38 4.02 -5.65 -0.08
CA ALA A 38 5.02 -4.59 -0.03
C ALA A 38 5.12 -3.93 1.36
N ILE A 39 3.98 -3.57 1.96
CA ILE A 39 3.97 -2.90 3.27
C ILE A 39 4.32 -3.88 4.41
N SER A 40 3.94 -5.15 4.29
CA SER A 40 4.33 -6.16 5.29
C SER A 40 5.84 -6.39 5.27
N CYS A 41 6.44 -6.53 4.08
CA CYS A 41 7.88 -6.63 3.92
C CYS A 41 8.60 -5.40 4.47
N GLN A 42 8.12 -4.19 4.11
CA GLN A 42 8.71 -2.94 4.60
C GLN A 42 8.67 -2.84 6.14
N LYS A 43 7.58 -3.29 6.76
CA LYS A 43 7.41 -3.22 8.23
C LYS A 43 8.31 -4.20 8.96
N SER A 44 8.53 -5.40 8.40
CA SER A 44 9.40 -6.41 9.01
C SER A 44 10.89 -6.17 8.78
N THR A 45 11.24 -5.23 7.90
CA THR A 45 12.62 -5.03 7.43
C THR A 45 13.27 -3.79 8.06
N PRO A 46 14.49 -3.89 8.60
CA PRO A 46 15.24 -2.73 9.08
C PRO A 46 15.51 -1.70 7.98
N VAL A 47 15.54 -0.42 8.35
CA VAL A 47 15.74 0.69 7.40
C VAL A 47 17.01 0.53 6.56
N GLU A 48 18.12 0.14 7.17
CA GLU A 48 19.39 -0.09 6.45
C GLU A 48 19.27 -1.16 5.34
N GLN A 49 18.43 -2.18 5.55
CA GLN A 49 18.21 -3.20 4.51
C GLN A 49 17.29 -2.68 3.40
N LEU A 50 16.31 -1.85 3.72
CA LEU A 50 15.47 -1.17 2.72
C LEU A 50 16.31 -0.24 1.83
N GLU A 51 17.26 0.49 2.41
CA GLU A 51 18.22 1.31 1.66
C GLU A 51 19.10 0.49 0.71
N ASN A 52 19.36 -0.77 1.06
CA ASN A 52 20.06 -1.74 0.24
C ASN A 52 19.14 -2.51 -0.74
N GLY A 53 17.87 -2.11 -0.85
CA GLY A 53 16.93 -2.66 -1.84
C GLY A 53 16.11 -3.87 -1.36
N ALA A 54 16.11 -4.19 -0.07
CA ALA A 54 15.16 -5.15 0.47
C ALA A 54 13.71 -4.69 0.19
N CYS A 55 12.82 -5.65 -0.07
CA CYS A 55 11.41 -5.41 -0.43
C CYS A 55 11.17 -4.71 -1.78
N SER A 56 12.19 -4.62 -2.63
CA SER A 56 12.08 -3.96 -3.94
C SER A 56 11.19 -4.72 -4.91
N GLU A 57 11.19 -6.06 -4.87
CA GLU A 57 10.37 -6.91 -5.73
C GLU A 57 8.86 -6.74 -5.44
N GLU A 58 8.50 -6.71 -4.17
CA GLU A 58 7.13 -6.52 -3.71
C GLU A 58 6.64 -5.11 -4.04
N LEU A 59 7.49 -4.09 -3.85
CA LEU A 59 7.19 -2.72 -4.24
C LEU A 59 7.00 -2.60 -5.76
N LEU A 60 7.89 -3.19 -6.55
CA LEU A 60 7.78 -3.20 -8.01
C LEU A 60 6.50 -3.90 -8.47
N SER A 61 6.16 -5.04 -7.87
CA SER A 61 4.91 -5.77 -8.15
C SER A 61 3.68 -4.90 -7.90
N PHE A 62 3.66 -4.14 -6.80
CA PHE A 62 2.60 -3.19 -6.52
C PHE A 62 2.55 -2.05 -7.56
N MET A 63 3.70 -1.48 -7.92
CA MET A 63 3.79 -0.42 -8.93
C MET A 63 3.31 -0.89 -10.30
N GLU A 64 3.72 -2.09 -10.73
CA GLU A 64 3.28 -2.71 -11.98
C GLU A 64 1.76 -2.90 -12.01
N CYS A 65 1.17 -3.39 -10.90
CA CYS A 65 -0.28 -3.48 -10.80
C CYS A 65 -0.95 -2.11 -10.90
N ALA A 66 -0.46 -1.11 -10.17
CA ALA A 66 -1.03 0.24 -10.16
C ALA A 66 -0.96 0.90 -11.56
N MET A 67 0.13 0.68 -12.29
CA MET A 67 0.29 1.14 -13.67
C MET A 67 -0.67 0.42 -14.62
N ARG A 68 -0.76 -0.92 -14.53
CA ARG A 68 -1.65 -1.73 -15.36
C ARG A 68 -3.11 -1.38 -15.16
N THR A 69 -3.51 -1.12 -13.91
CA THR A 69 -4.89 -0.74 -13.55
C THR A 69 -5.19 0.74 -13.79
N GLN A 70 -4.21 1.51 -14.28
CA GLN A 70 -4.33 2.94 -14.54
C GLN A 70 -4.77 3.71 -13.29
N CYS A 71 -4.32 3.27 -12.10
CA CYS A 71 -4.75 3.82 -10.82
C CYS A 71 -4.46 5.33 -10.68
N PHE A 72 -3.42 5.83 -11.38
CA PHE A 72 -3.01 7.24 -11.37
C PHE A 72 -3.60 8.07 -12.51
N LYS A 73 -4.47 7.50 -13.35
CA LYS A 73 -5.00 8.20 -14.51
C LYS A 73 -6.00 9.25 -14.05
N THR A 74 -5.71 10.52 -14.34
CA THR A 74 -6.58 11.62 -13.93
C THR A 74 -7.80 11.67 -14.86
N ALA A 75 -8.95 12.09 -14.34
CA ALA A 75 -10.20 12.16 -15.12
C ALA A 75 -10.12 13.05 -16.38
N LYS A 76 -9.04 13.85 -16.52
CA LYS A 76 -8.72 14.68 -17.69
C LYS A 76 -8.27 13.87 -18.92
N ASP A 77 -7.88 12.61 -18.75
CA ASP A 77 -7.35 11.76 -19.83
C ASP A 77 -8.44 11.01 -20.63
N LYS A 78 -9.72 11.36 -20.44
CA LYS A 78 -10.87 10.71 -21.13
C LYS A 78 -11.30 11.37 -22.45
N ASP A 79 -10.67 12.46 -22.88
CA ASP A 79 -11.09 13.25 -24.06
C ASP A 79 -10.13 13.12 -25.27
N SER A 80 -9.33 12.06 -25.33
CA SER A 80 -8.48 11.78 -26.49
C SER A 80 -8.67 10.34 -26.94
N SER A 81 -9.84 10.05 -27.51
CA SER A 81 -10.02 8.96 -28.47
C SER A 81 -11.07 9.31 -29.49
#